data_AF-A0AAU7N7V1-F1
#
_entry.id   AF-A0AAU7N7V1-F1
#
_cell.length_a   1.000
_cell.length_b   1.000
_cell.length_c   1.000
_cell.angle_alpha   90.00
_cell.angle_beta   90.00
_cell.angle_gamma   90.00
#
_symmetry.space_group_name_H-M   'P 1'
#
loop_
_entity.id
_entity.type
_entity.pdbx_description
1 polymer ?
#
loop_
_entity_poly.entity_id
_entity_poly.type
_entity_poly.pdbx_seq_one_letter_code
_entity_poly.pdbx_strand_id
1 'polypeptide(L)'
;MAQIGHSPAERILRLCPAHYQGRQLNAARRTERAALICRYPACGISISETRNQFYCCKEHRDKARRLIDDDAIIRLVKHSYWLNVEAMLKNNSLGLGSITGPTDIADLIRLYQRKAVHQKTYNMLNGHRVADTTKRLIPWLDLELCHIYPNSKGGANIARNIIIAPAAINRMMKDFIPCCQSGVLSGIKAMETPQPVKSTLLKALTDKYGSDAVQEALYGVKHLAFADLSLSRRLFDTDIYAFPPLTRLLKEEALRLNLMSLWETLVCTEVSVWLNAGPANELFAVAAFHALLNGDGDRLLEQCYRLVDEIRVKHKRGSQQIYDEFQHILSQYMAKYFHIDTSDHRACNLFYNRFFSVPPVTEDGVCAIPPQ
;
A
#
# COMPACT_ATOMS: atom_id res chain seq x y z
N MET A 1 -41.04 31.38 -55.02
CA MET A 1 -41.07 32.52 -54.06
C MET A 1 -41.82 32.06 -52.82
N ALA A 2 -41.19 32.08 -51.63
CA ALA A 2 -41.89 31.71 -50.40
C ALA A 2 -42.98 32.75 -50.10
N GLN A 3 -44.25 32.35 -50.07
CA GLN A 3 -45.36 33.24 -49.75
C GLN A 3 -45.19 33.81 -48.34
N ILE A 4 -45.16 35.13 -48.24
CA ILE A 4 -45.24 35.86 -46.96
C ILE A 4 -46.64 35.57 -46.37
N GLY A 5 -46.70 35.28 -45.08
CA GLY A 5 -47.85 34.60 -44.47
C GLY A 5 -49.21 35.32 -44.54
N HIS A 6 -50.26 34.56 -44.24
CA HIS A 6 -51.65 34.92 -44.47
C HIS A 6 -52.26 35.72 -43.31
N SER A 7 -51.78 35.52 -42.08
CA SER A 7 -52.28 36.22 -40.88
C SER A 7 -51.57 37.56 -40.63
N PRO A 8 -52.21 38.53 -39.94
CA PRO A 8 -51.58 39.82 -39.59
C PRO A 8 -50.26 39.64 -38.82
N ALA A 9 -50.20 38.67 -37.90
CA ALA A 9 -49.01 38.39 -37.11
C ALA A 9 -47.84 37.82 -37.95
N GLU A 10 -48.15 36.98 -38.95
CA GLU A 10 -47.15 36.48 -39.91
C GLU A 10 -46.58 37.61 -40.79
N ARG A 11 -47.46 38.52 -41.26
CA ARG A 11 -47.09 39.64 -42.13
C ARG A 11 -46.22 40.69 -41.42
N ILE A 12 -46.55 41.02 -40.17
CA ILE A 12 -45.75 41.93 -39.33
C ILE A 12 -44.30 41.44 -39.20
N LEU A 13 -44.13 40.13 -39.06
CA LEU A 13 -42.83 39.49 -38.88
C LEU A 13 -42.15 39.08 -40.19
N ARG A 14 -42.83 39.26 -41.33
CA ARG A 14 -42.40 38.85 -42.68
C ARG A 14 -42.01 37.37 -42.78
N LEU A 15 -42.74 36.50 -42.07
CA LEU A 15 -42.51 35.04 -42.09
C LEU A 15 -43.59 34.34 -42.91
N CYS A 16 -43.25 33.24 -43.59
CA CYS A 16 -44.26 32.33 -44.15
C CYS A 16 -44.91 31.51 -43.02
N PRO A 17 -46.06 30.85 -43.25
CA PRO A 17 -46.79 30.11 -42.22
C PRO A 17 -45.92 29.07 -41.49
N ALA A 18 -45.12 28.30 -42.24
CA ALA A 18 -44.22 27.30 -41.67
C ALA A 18 -43.14 27.91 -40.74
N HIS A 19 -42.52 29.03 -41.14
CA HIS A 19 -41.53 29.71 -40.30
C HIS A 19 -42.16 30.41 -39.09
N TYR A 20 -43.38 30.93 -39.22
CA TYR A 20 -44.11 31.50 -38.10
C TYR A 20 -44.49 30.44 -37.06
N GLN A 21 -44.98 29.28 -37.50
CA GLN A 21 -45.29 28.14 -36.63
C GLN A 21 -44.01 27.59 -35.97
N GLY A 22 -42.91 27.49 -36.71
CA GLY A 22 -41.60 27.13 -36.17
C GLY A 22 -41.10 28.13 -35.10
N ARG A 23 -41.35 29.44 -35.30
CA ARG A 23 -41.05 30.48 -34.30
C ARG A 23 -41.89 30.32 -33.03
N GLN A 24 -43.20 30.07 -33.16
CA GLN A 24 -44.08 29.85 -32.01
C GLN A 24 -43.66 28.61 -31.21
N LEU A 25 -43.33 27.50 -31.89
CA LEU A 25 -42.80 26.29 -31.26
C LEU A 25 -41.46 26.56 -30.54
N ASN A 26 -40.56 27.32 -31.17
CA ASN A 26 -39.29 27.70 -30.55
C ASN A 26 -39.47 28.63 -29.35
N ALA A 27 -40.46 29.53 -29.38
CA ALA A 27 -40.81 30.37 -28.24
C ALA A 27 -41.35 29.53 -27.07
N ALA A 28 -42.28 28.61 -27.33
CA ALA A 28 -42.80 27.67 -26.32
C ALA A 28 -41.67 26.83 -25.69
N ARG A 29 -40.79 26.25 -26.51
CA ARG A 29 -39.61 25.49 -26.04
C ARG A 29 -38.66 26.32 -25.20
N ARG A 30 -38.47 27.61 -25.52
CA ARG A 30 -37.63 28.52 -24.70
C ARG A 30 -38.27 28.77 -23.34
N THR A 31 -39.59 28.95 -23.28
CA THR A 31 -40.33 29.11 -22.02
C THR A 31 -40.25 27.84 -21.16
N GLU A 32 -40.46 26.66 -21.75
CA GLU A 32 -40.28 25.38 -21.06
C GLU A 32 -38.85 25.21 -20.54
N ARG A 33 -37.85 25.55 -21.36
CA ARG A 33 -36.44 25.44 -21.00
C ARG A 33 -36.03 26.46 -19.93
N ALA A 34 -36.66 27.64 -19.91
CA ALA A 34 -36.45 28.66 -18.88
C ALA A 34 -36.82 28.16 -17.48
N ALA A 35 -37.84 27.31 -17.38
CA ALA A 35 -38.30 26.70 -16.13
C ALA A 35 -37.42 25.54 -15.65
N LEU A 36 -36.47 25.05 -16.46
CA LEU A 36 -35.61 23.93 -16.07
C LEU A 36 -34.45 24.41 -15.21
N ILE A 37 -34.29 23.73 -14.07
CA ILE A 37 -33.16 23.88 -13.14
C ILE A 37 -32.21 22.69 -13.24
N CYS A 38 -30.96 22.91 -12.86
CA CYS A 38 -29.95 21.86 -12.78
C CYS A 38 -30.41 20.76 -11.82
N ARG A 39 -30.39 19.50 -12.26
CA ARG A 39 -30.80 18.32 -11.47
C ARG A 39 -29.83 17.94 -10.34
N TYR A 40 -28.75 18.72 -10.13
CA TYR A 40 -27.84 18.47 -9.01
C TYR A 40 -28.45 19.08 -7.75
N PRO A 41 -28.69 18.31 -6.67
CA PRO A 41 -29.58 18.71 -5.56
C PRO A 41 -29.28 20.07 -4.91
N ALA A 42 -28.02 20.49 -4.90
CA ALA A 42 -27.58 21.74 -4.27
C ALA A 42 -27.38 22.92 -5.24
N CYS A 43 -27.61 22.74 -6.54
CA CYS A 43 -27.23 23.74 -7.54
C CYS A 43 -28.26 24.87 -7.73
N GLY A 44 -29.52 24.52 -8.00
CA GLY A 44 -30.60 25.51 -8.24
C GLY A 44 -30.45 26.41 -9.48
N ILE A 45 -29.32 26.38 -10.20
CA ILE A 45 -29.07 27.23 -11.37
C ILE A 45 -29.93 26.79 -12.57
N SER A 46 -30.53 27.77 -13.27
CA SER A 46 -31.27 27.52 -14.51
C SER A 46 -30.36 26.96 -15.60
N ILE A 47 -30.84 25.97 -16.36
CA ILE A 47 -30.10 25.40 -17.51
C ILE A 47 -30.53 26.02 -18.85
N SER A 48 -31.35 27.06 -18.80
CA SER A 48 -31.99 27.72 -19.94
C SER A 48 -31.01 28.17 -21.02
N GLU A 49 -29.88 28.76 -20.60
CA GLU A 49 -28.83 29.26 -21.49
C GLU A 49 -27.79 28.22 -21.91
N THR A 50 -27.87 27.00 -21.37
CA THR A 50 -26.92 25.93 -21.68
C THR A 50 -27.41 25.08 -22.86
N ARG A 51 -26.54 24.27 -23.48
CA ARG A 51 -26.96 23.18 -24.40
C ARG A 51 -27.28 21.87 -23.67
N ASN A 52 -27.09 21.82 -22.35
CA ASN A 52 -27.23 20.61 -21.55
C ASN A 52 -28.70 20.35 -21.21
N GLN A 53 -29.10 19.07 -21.13
CA GLN A 53 -30.50 18.70 -20.85
C GLN A 53 -30.83 18.63 -19.35
N PHE A 54 -29.83 18.36 -18.51
CA PHE A 54 -30.06 18.00 -17.10
C PHE A 54 -29.18 18.75 -16.11
N TYR A 55 -28.01 19.25 -16.51
CA TYR A 55 -27.03 19.84 -15.61
C TYR A 55 -26.50 21.16 -16.17
N CYS A 56 -26.28 22.16 -15.32
CA CYS A 56 -25.76 23.46 -15.77
C CYS A 56 -24.31 23.38 -16.26
N CYS A 57 -23.51 22.47 -15.71
CA CYS A 57 -22.09 22.33 -16.03
C CYS A 57 -21.64 20.86 -16.10
N LYS A 58 -20.45 20.66 -16.67
CA LYS A 58 -19.79 19.33 -16.72
C LYS A 58 -19.55 18.76 -15.33
N GLU A 59 -19.16 19.60 -14.37
CA GLU A 59 -18.88 19.16 -13.00
C GLU A 59 -20.09 18.52 -12.33
N HIS A 60 -21.27 19.15 -12.37
CA HIS A 60 -22.51 18.59 -11.80
C HIS A 60 -22.94 17.30 -12.50
N ARG A 61 -22.75 17.21 -13.82
CA ARG A 61 -23.00 15.97 -14.55
C ARG A 61 -22.05 14.85 -14.12
N ASP A 62 -20.77 15.17 -13.95
CA ASP A 62 -19.76 14.19 -13.58
C ASP A 62 -19.95 13.76 -12.10
N LYS A 63 -20.33 14.69 -11.20
CA LYS A 63 -20.73 14.41 -9.81
C LYS A 63 -21.95 13.49 -9.74
N ALA A 64 -23.00 13.78 -10.49
CA ALA A 64 -24.22 12.97 -10.53
C ALA A 64 -24.03 11.55 -11.10
N ARG A 65 -22.90 11.27 -11.75
CA ARG A 65 -22.54 9.93 -12.26
C ARG A 65 -21.66 9.14 -11.31
N ARG A 66 -21.24 9.72 -10.18
CA ARG A 66 -20.37 9.05 -9.22
C ARG A 66 -21.13 7.92 -8.51
N LEU A 67 -20.40 6.86 -8.20
CA LEU A 67 -20.90 5.76 -7.35
C LEU A 67 -21.01 6.20 -5.88
N ILE A 68 -20.12 7.10 -5.47
CA ILE A 68 -20.05 7.70 -4.13
C ILE A 68 -19.79 9.19 -4.31
N ASP A 69 -20.66 10.04 -3.75
CA ASP A 69 -20.49 11.50 -3.80
C ASP A 69 -19.61 12.01 -2.64
N ASP A 70 -18.34 11.58 -2.64
CA ASP A 70 -17.31 12.03 -1.69
C ASP A 70 -16.01 12.34 -2.47
N ASP A 71 -15.64 13.63 -2.52
CA ASP A 71 -14.46 14.09 -3.25
C ASP A 71 -13.14 13.48 -2.73
N ALA A 72 -13.05 13.15 -1.44
CA ALA A 72 -11.87 12.53 -0.86
C ALA A 72 -11.75 11.06 -1.32
N ILE A 73 -12.87 10.33 -1.40
CA ILE A 73 -12.87 8.97 -1.97
C ILE A 73 -12.51 9.00 -3.47
N ILE A 74 -13.03 9.96 -4.23
CA ILE A 74 -12.68 10.12 -5.66
C ILE A 74 -11.18 10.45 -5.85
N ARG A 75 -10.55 11.13 -4.89
CA ARG A 75 -9.10 11.32 -4.87
C ARG A 75 -8.36 10.05 -4.47
N LEU A 76 -8.85 9.33 -3.46
CA LEU A 76 -8.27 8.08 -2.97
C LEU A 76 -8.16 7.04 -4.09
N VAL A 77 -9.19 6.87 -4.93
CA VAL A 77 -9.16 5.86 -6.01
C VAL A 77 -8.09 6.13 -7.08
N LYS A 78 -7.54 7.34 -7.12
CA LYS A 78 -6.42 7.72 -8.00
C LYS A 78 -5.06 7.59 -7.31
N HIS A 79 -5.04 7.33 -6.00
CA HIS A 79 -3.82 7.19 -5.23
C HIS A 79 -3.14 5.85 -5.53
N SER A 80 -1.81 5.82 -5.51
CA SER A 80 -1.03 4.61 -5.80
C SER A 80 -1.38 3.44 -4.88
N TYR A 81 -1.70 3.73 -3.61
CA TYR A 81 -2.11 2.71 -2.64
C TYR A 81 -3.39 2.00 -3.09
N TRP A 82 -4.39 2.74 -3.57
CA TRP A 82 -5.62 2.16 -4.10
C TRP A 82 -5.33 1.29 -5.32
N LEU A 83 -4.55 1.81 -6.27
CA LEU A 83 -4.20 1.09 -7.49
C LEU A 83 -3.44 -0.21 -7.19
N ASN A 84 -2.56 -0.19 -6.18
CA ASN A 84 -1.83 -1.38 -5.75
C ASN A 84 -2.75 -2.41 -5.05
N VAL A 85 -3.71 -1.95 -4.23
CA VAL A 85 -4.74 -2.84 -3.66
C VAL A 85 -5.61 -3.45 -4.77
N GLU A 86 -6.05 -2.64 -5.73
CA GLU A 86 -6.82 -3.13 -6.87
C GLU A 86 -6.02 -4.17 -7.69
N ALA A 87 -4.74 -3.94 -7.94
CA ALA A 87 -3.86 -4.91 -8.59
C ALA A 87 -3.70 -6.20 -7.77
N MET A 88 -3.54 -6.07 -6.44
CA MET A 88 -3.43 -7.20 -5.52
C MET A 88 -4.67 -8.11 -5.59
N LEU A 89 -5.88 -7.55 -5.55
CA LEU A 89 -7.11 -8.33 -5.68
C LEU A 89 -7.31 -8.90 -7.09
N LYS A 90 -6.97 -8.16 -8.15
CA LYS A 90 -7.05 -8.66 -9.53
C LYS A 90 -6.11 -9.85 -9.80
N ASN A 91 -4.96 -9.86 -9.14
CA ASN A 91 -3.98 -10.93 -9.25
C ASN A 91 -4.28 -12.13 -8.34
N ASN A 92 -5.27 -12.03 -7.45
CA ASN A 92 -5.72 -13.14 -6.61
C ASN A 92 -6.78 -13.95 -7.37
N SER A 93 -6.66 -15.28 -7.36
CA SER A 93 -7.62 -16.18 -8.03
C SER A 93 -9.06 -16.03 -7.50
N LEU A 94 -9.23 -15.53 -6.28
CA LEU A 94 -10.52 -15.32 -5.64
C LEU A 94 -11.08 -13.90 -5.80
N GLY A 95 -10.29 -12.91 -6.25
CA GLY A 95 -10.75 -11.53 -6.38
C GLY A 95 -11.34 -10.97 -5.07
N LEU A 96 -12.59 -10.50 -5.08
CA LEU A 96 -13.30 -10.07 -3.86
C LEU A 96 -13.60 -11.20 -2.87
N GLY A 97 -13.48 -12.47 -3.26
CA GLY A 97 -13.55 -13.60 -2.33
C GLY A 97 -12.30 -13.76 -1.46
N SER A 98 -11.25 -12.97 -1.73
CA SER A 98 -10.04 -12.95 -0.89
C SER A 98 -10.14 -12.00 0.30
N ILE A 99 -11.19 -11.17 0.37
CA ILE A 99 -11.46 -10.25 1.48
C ILE A 99 -12.75 -10.67 2.20
N THR A 100 -12.89 -10.24 3.46
CA THR A 100 -14.10 -10.46 4.27
C THR A 100 -15.09 -9.29 4.14
N GLY A 101 -14.59 -8.07 3.87
CA GLY A 101 -15.44 -6.90 3.64
C GLY A 101 -14.67 -5.65 3.24
N PRO A 102 -15.37 -4.51 3.02
CA PRO A 102 -14.75 -3.25 2.62
C PRO A 102 -13.71 -2.72 3.62
N THR A 103 -13.82 -3.07 4.91
CA THR A 103 -12.84 -2.71 5.95
C THR A 103 -11.44 -3.26 5.65
N ASP A 104 -11.35 -4.44 5.04
CA ASP A 104 -10.05 -5.00 4.65
C ASP A 104 -9.34 -4.09 3.64
N ILE A 105 -10.07 -3.40 2.76
CA ILE A 105 -9.49 -2.44 1.80
C ILE A 105 -8.89 -1.24 2.55
N ALA A 106 -9.59 -0.74 3.57
CA ALA A 106 -9.06 0.32 4.41
C ALA A 106 -7.81 -0.13 5.18
N ASP A 107 -7.80 -1.35 5.69
CA ASP A 107 -6.63 -1.91 6.38
C ASP A 107 -5.44 -2.13 5.46
N LEU A 108 -5.66 -2.59 4.22
CA LEU A 108 -4.60 -2.68 3.20
C LEU A 108 -4.04 -1.29 2.85
N ILE A 109 -4.88 -0.26 2.76
CA ILE A 109 -4.42 1.12 2.57
C ILE A 109 -3.58 1.59 3.76
N ARG A 110 -3.98 1.26 4.99
CA ARG A 110 -3.20 1.55 6.21
C ARG A 110 -1.85 0.83 6.20
N LEU A 111 -1.77 -0.40 5.68
CA LEU A 111 -0.50 -1.09 5.51
C LEU A 111 0.42 -0.35 4.51
N TYR A 112 -0.11 0.17 3.41
CA TYR A 112 0.69 1.02 2.51
C TYR A 112 1.16 2.33 3.19
N GLN A 113 0.32 2.96 4.02
CA GLN A 113 0.73 4.12 4.82
C GLN A 113 1.88 3.78 5.77
N ARG A 114 1.77 2.67 6.51
CA ARG A 114 2.84 2.16 7.40
C ARG A 114 4.11 1.86 6.61
N LYS A 115 3.98 1.14 5.49
CA LYS A 115 5.09 0.83 4.59
C LYS A 115 5.83 2.10 4.15
N ALA A 116 5.10 3.17 3.83
CA ALA A 116 5.71 4.44 3.40
C ALA A 116 6.49 5.17 4.51
N VAL A 117 6.21 4.90 5.80
CA VAL A 117 6.99 5.46 6.93
C VAL A 117 8.39 4.83 6.96
N HIS A 118 8.49 3.53 6.69
CA HIS A 118 9.78 2.82 6.65
C HIS A 118 10.48 2.96 5.30
N GLN A 119 9.70 3.00 4.21
CA GLN A 119 10.19 3.18 2.85
C GLN A 119 10.33 4.68 2.56
N LYS A 120 11.38 5.28 3.14
CA LYS A 120 11.72 6.66 2.85
C LYS A 120 12.16 6.79 1.38
N THR A 121 11.48 7.64 0.61
CA THR A 121 11.73 7.86 -0.82
C THR A 121 12.37 9.22 -1.06
N TYR A 122 13.39 9.25 -1.92
CA TYR A 122 14.26 10.41 -2.08
C TYR A 122 14.51 10.72 -3.56
N ASN A 123 14.83 11.98 -3.82
CA ASN A 123 15.31 12.46 -5.12
C ASN A 123 16.72 13.04 -5.05
N MET A 124 17.30 13.15 -3.85
CA MET A 124 18.69 13.54 -3.62
C MET A 124 19.41 12.42 -2.87
N LEU A 125 20.39 11.80 -3.51
CA LEU A 125 21.24 10.75 -2.96
C LEU A 125 22.71 11.20 -3.06
N ASN A 126 23.42 11.22 -1.93
CA ASN A 126 24.80 11.71 -1.82
C ASN A 126 25.02 13.10 -2.45
N GLY A 127 24.08 14.03 -2.22
CA GLY A 127 24.17 15.39 -2.76
C GLY A 127 23.81 15.54 -4.24
N HIS A 128 23.55 14.45 -4.95
CA HIS A 128 23.17 14.46 -6.37
C HIS A 128 21.69 14.15 -6.55
N ARG A 129 21.05 14.85 -7.50
CA ARG A 129 19.66 14.57 -7.84
C ARG A 129 19.60 13.27 -8.64
N VAL A 130 19.05 12.21 -8.04
CA VAL A 130 18.78 10.97 -8.74
C VAL A 130 17.33 11.02 -9.20
N ALA A 131 17.15 11.25 -10.51
CA ALA A 131 15.88 11.12 -11.17
C ALA A 131 15.94 9.88 -12.06
N ASP A 132 15.06 8.91 -11.81
CA ASP A 132 14.77 7.91 -12.83
C ASP A 132 14.25 8.62 -14.09
N THR A 133 14.48 8.04 -15.26
CA THR A 133 13.94 8.42 -16.57
C THR A 133 12.44 8.75 -16.56
N THR A 134 11.71 8.26 -15.55
CA THR A 134 10.27 8.45 -15.31
C THR A 134 9.91 9.44 -14.19
N LYS A 135 10.87 10.21 -13.64
CA LYS A 135 10.70 11.16 -12.51
C LYS A 135 10.17 10.53 -11.21
N ARG A 136 10.31 9.21 -11.02
CA ARG A 136 9.88 8.51 -9.81
C ARG A 136 10.91 8.69 -8.69
N LEU A 137 10.42 8.83 -7.45
CA LEU A 137 11.28 8.81 -6.27
C LEU A 137 11.78 7.38 -6.03
N ILE A 138 13.07 7.24 -5.75
CA ILE A 138 13.68 5.94 -5.48
C ILE A 138 13.63 5.70 -3.96
N PRO A 139 13.12 4.55 -3.49
CA PRO A 139 13.17 4.21 -2.08
C PRO A 139 14.60 3.92 -1.64
N TRP A 140 14.97 4.35 -0.43
CA TRP A 140 16.24 3.95 0.17
C TRP A 140 16.26 2.46 0.49
N LEU A 141 15.18 1.97 1.11
CA LEU A 141 14.91 0.56 1.40
C LEU A 141 13.64 0.13 0.65
N ASP A 142 13.76 -0.84 -0.25
CA ASP A 142 12.61 -1.32 -1.06
C ASP A 142 11.78 -2.34 -0.28
N LEU A 143 10.52 -1.99 0.04
CA LEU A 143 9.60 -2.80 0.83
C LEU A 143 8.37 -3.20 0.02
N GLU A 144 7.85 -4.40 0.30
CA GLU A 144 6.62 -4.93 -0.29
C GLU A 144 5.63 -5.37 0.78
N LEU A 145 4.34 -5.38 0.44
CA LEU A 145 3.32 -6.07 1.23
C LEU A 145 3.37 -7.55 0.84
N CYS A 146 3.95 -8.35 1.71
CA CYS A 146 4.27 -9.75 1.46
C CYS A 146 3.21 -10.62 2.13
N HIS A 147 2.54 -11.48 1.36
CA HIS A 147 1.55 -12.38 1.94
C HIS A 147 2.26 -13.57 2.59
N ILE A 148 1.88 -13.88 3.84
CA ILE A 148 2.36 -15.07 4.54
C ILE A 148 1.83 -16.30 3.78
N TYR A 149 0.51 -16.37 3.51
CA TYR A 149 -0.03 -17.30 2.52
C TYR A 149 -0.12 -16.64 1.15
N PRO A 150 0.55 -17.15 0.09
CA PRO A 150 0.69 -16.44 -1.18
C PRO A 150 -0.62 -16.01 -1.84
N ASN A 151 -0.67 -14.75 -2.29
CA ASN A 151 -1.83 -14.18 -3.00
C ASN A 151 -2.23 -14.98 -4.24
N SER A 152 -1.23 -15.42 -5.03
CA SER A 152 -1.42 -16.23 -6.25
C SER A 152 -2.03 -17.60 -5.99
N LYS A 153 -1.95 -18.10 -4.74
CA LYS A 153 -2.46 -19.40 -4.30
C LYS A 153 -3.78 -19.28 -3.52
N GLY A 154 -4.41 -18.10 -3.54
CA GLY A 154 -5.66 -17.84 -2.82
C GLY A 154 -5.45 -17.39 -1.37
N GLY A 155 -4.31 -16.80 -1.04
CA GLY A 155 -4.11 -16.12 0.23
C GLY A 155 -5.15 -15.03 0.47
N ALA A 156 -5.58 -14.85 1.70
CA ALA A 156 -6.53 -13.81 2.07
C ALA A 156 -5.85 -12.42 2.00
N ASN A 157 -6.55 -11.45 1.40
CA ASN A 157 -6.14 -10.05 1.29
C ASN A 157 -6.60 -9.27 2.53
N ILE A 158 -6.10 -9.70 3.68
CA ILE A 158 -6.42 -9.15 4.99
C ILE A 158 -5.13 -8.81 5.73
N ALA A 159 -5.17 -7.77 6.57
CA ALA A 159 -3.94 -7.24 7.16
C ALA A 159 -3.16 -8.25 8.04
N ARG A 160 -3.84 -9.22 8.63
CA ARG A 160 -3.22 -10.29 9.43
C ARG A 160 -2.48 -11.37 8.62
N ASN A 161 -2.73 -11.46 7.32
CA ASN A 161 -2.04 -12.40 6.41
C ASN A 161 -0.90 -11.73 5.63
N ILE A 162 -0.59 -10.47 5.94
CA ILE A 162 0.39 -9.68 5.20
C ILE A 162 1.40 -9.15 6.19
N ILE A 163 2.68 -9.18 5.81
CA ILE A 163 3.79 -8.55 6.51
C ILE A 163 4.46 -7.53 5.59
N ILE A 164 4.91 -6.41 6.13
CA ILE A 164 5.76 -5.45 5.43
C ILE A 164 7.20 -5.95 5.56
N ALA A 165 7.81 -6.35 4.45
CA ALA A 165 9.15 -6.93 4.46
C ALA A 165 9.98 -6.42 3.26
N PRO A 166 11.31 -6.61 3.28
CA PRO A 166 12.16 -6.25 2.14
C PRO A 166 11.76 -7.01 0.88
N ALA A 167 11.67 -6.27 -0.23
CA ALA A 167 11.26 -6.81 -1.52
C ALA A 167 12.14 -7.99 -1.97
N ALA A 168 13.44 -7.94 -1.66
CA ALA A 168 14.38 -9.01 -1.96
C ALA A 168 13.98 -10.35 -1.30
N ILE A 169 13.51 -10.32 -0.05
CA ILE A 169 13.06 -11.52 0.66
C ILE A 169 11.75 -12.03 0.08
N ASN A 170 10.80 -11.14 -0.22
CA ASN A 170 9.54 -11.55 -0.86
C ASN A 170 9.76 -12.23 -2.20
N ARG A 171 10.71 -11.74 -3.00
CA ARG A 171 11.07 -12.35 -4.30
C ARG A 171 11.67 -13.75 -4.15
N MET A 172 12.44 -13.99 -3.09
CA MET A 172 12.94 -15.34 -2.75
C MET A 172 11.80 -16.30 -2.39
N MET A 173 10.79 -15.78 -1.69
CA MET A 173 9.65 -16.56 -1.18
C MET A 173 8.45 -16.62 -2.13
N LYS A 174 8.59 -16.14 -3.37
CA LYS A 174 7.47 -15.98 -4.29
C LYS A 174 6.73 -17.30 -4.48
N ASP A 175 5.42 -17.26 -4.22
CA ASP A 175 4.49 -18.40 -4.34
C ASP A 175 4.77 -19.57 -3.38
N PHE A 176 5.69 -19.42 -2.42
CA PHE A 176 5.99 -20.43 -1.41
C PHE A 176 4.85 -20.54 -0.41
N ILE A 177 4.30 -21.74 -0.24
CA ILE A 177 3.26 -22.00 0.76
C ILE A 177 3.96 -22.37 2.07
N PRO A 178 3.73 -21.64 3.18
CA PRO A 178 4.30 -21.95 4.48
C PRO A 178 4.10 -23.41 4.86
N CYS A 179 5.14 -24.06 5.38
CA CYS A 179 5.08 -25.47 5.77
C CYS A 179 4.40 -25.67 7.14
N CYS A 180 4.42 -24.65 8.00
CA CYS A 180 3.71 -24.71 9.27
C CYS A 180 2.20 -24.76 9.03
N GLN A 181 1.51 -25.68 9.70
CA GLN A 181 0.06 -25.86 9.57
C GLN A 181 -0.74 -25.18 10.69
N SER A 182 -0.08 -24.51 11.63
CA SER A 182 -0.73 -23.91 12.81
C SER A 182 -0.17 -22.53 13.16
N GLY A 183 -1.02 -21.68 13.72
CA GLY A 183 -0.66 -20.33 14.17
C GLY A 183 -0.57 -19.30 13.05
N VAL A 184 -0.02 -18.13 13.37
CA VAL A 184 0.08 -16.98 12.44
C VAL A 184 1.00 -17.27 11.25
N LEU A 185 2.01 -18.12 11.45
CA LEU A 185 3.05 -18.43 10.47
C LEU A 185 2.59 -19.34 9.32
N SER A 186 1.45 -20.04 9.47
CA SER A 186 0.85 -20.80 8.37
C SER A 186 0.20 -19.89 7.31
N GLY A 187 -0.01 -18.62 7.65
CA GLY A 187 -0.79 -17.70 6.86
C GLY A 187 -2.26 -18.10 6.76
N ILE A 188 -3.03 -17.34 6.00
CA ILE A 188 -4.48 -17.48 5.93
C ILE A 188 -4.89 -17.62 4.48
N LYS A 189 -5.40 -18.78 4.13
CA LYS A 189 -6.05 -19.03 2.85
C LYS A 189 -7.48 -18.49 2.89
N ALA A 190 -7.90 -17.78 1.86
CA ALA A 190 -9.28 -17.35 1.72
C ALA A 190 -10.18 -18.53 1.33
N MET A 191 -11.39 -18.54 1.89
CA MET A 191 -12.34 -19.67 1.81
C MET A 191 -13.58 -19.34 0.97
N GLU A 192 -13.76 -18.10 0.52
CA GLU A 192 -14.92 -17.73 -0.30
C GLU A 192 -14.80 -18.22 -1.75
N THR A 193 -15.92 -18.18 -2.45
CA THR A 193 -15.98 -18.49 -3.87
C THR A 193 -15.29 -17.41 -4.71
N PRO A 194 -14.71 -17.78 -5.87
CA PRO A 194 -14.06 -16.81 -6.75
C PRO A 194 -15.00 -15.70 -7.21
N GLN A 195 -14.61 -14.45 -6.96
CA GLN A 195 -15.33 -13.25 -7.38
C GLN A 195 -14.37 -12.25 -8.06
N PRO A 196 -14.04 -12.46 -9.34
CA PRO A 196 -13.03 -11.64 -10.03
C PRO A 196 -13.41 -10.16 -10.14
N VAL A 197 -12.44 -9.27 -9.93
CA VAL A 197 -12.61 -7.82 -10.10
C VAL A 197 -12.50 -7.46 -11.59
N LYS A 198 -13.61 -7.56 -12.33
CA LYS A 198 -13.68 -7.28 -13.78
C LYS A 198 -13.77 -5.80 -14.15
N SER A 199 -14.10 -4.94 -13.18
CA SER A 199 -14.23 -3.49 -13.35
C SER A 199 -13.20 -2.76 -12.48
N THR A 200 -13.45 -1.50 -12.12
CA THR A 200 -12.68 -0.81 -11.07
C THR A 200 -12.99 -1.43 -9.71
N LEU A 201 -12.03 -1.43 -8.78
CA LEU A 201 -12.26 -1.94 -7.43
C LEU A 201 -13.45 -1.24 -6.75
N LEU A 202 -13.63 0.07 -6.95
CA LEU A 202 -14.68 0.84 -6.27
C LEU A 202 -16.05 0.33 -6.68
N LYS A 203 -16.26 0.18 -7.98
CA LYS A 203 -17.49 -0.40 -8.54
C LYS A 203 -17.73 -1.82 -8.03
N ALA A 204 -16.72 -2.67 -8.05
CA ALA A 204 -16.86 -4.05 -7.58
C ALA A 204 -17.26 -4.12 -6.10
N LEU A 205 -16.70 -3.24 -5.26
CA LEU A 205 -17.06 -3.12 -3.85
C LEU A 205 -18.48 -2.58 -3.66
N THR A 206 -18.87 -1.51 -4.37
CA THR A 206 -20.22 -0.94 -4.26
C THR A 206 -21.28 -1.92 -4.76
N ASP A 207 -21.00 -2.68 -5.81
CA ASP A 207 -21.92 -3.69 -6.36
C ASP A 207 -22.12 -4.86 -5.37
N LYS A 208 -21.09 -5.27 -4.61
CA LYS A 208 -21.17 -6.39 -3.63
C LYS A 208 -21.70 -5.96 -2.26
N TYR A 209 -21.23 -4.83 -1.74
CA TYR A 209 -21.46 -4.42 -0.35
C TYR A 209 -22.34 -3.17 -0.18
N GLY A 210 -22.67 -2.47 -1.27
CA GLY A 210 -23.43 -1.22 -1.24
C GLY A 210 -22.55 0.01 -1.00
N SER A 211 -22.99 1.17 -1.49
CA SER A 211 -22.23 2.43 -1.40
C SER A 211 -22.01 2.90 0.05
N ASP A 212 -23.01 2.77 0.92
CA ASP A 212 -22.94 3.25 2.31
C ASP A 212 -21.87 2.50 3.11
N ALA A 213 -21.85 1.16 3.03
CA ALA A 213 -20.86 0.33 3.70
C ALA A 213 -19.43 0.60 3.20
N VAL A 214 -19.27 0.84 1.89
CA VAL A 214 -17.96 1.19 1.31
C VAL A 214 -17.53 2.58 1.78
N GLN A 215 -18.43 3.55 1.82
CA GLN A 215 -18.13 4.89 2.30
C GLN A 215 -17.75 4.90 3.78
N GLU A 216 -18.47 4.15 4.61
CA GLU A 216 -18.17 3.99 6.03
C GLU A 216 -16.79 3.38 6.25
N ALA A 217 -16.49 2.27 5.57
CA ALA A 217 -15.20 1.59 5.69
C ALA A 217 -14.01 2.48 5.28
N LEU A 218 -14.16 3.26 4.20
CA LEU A 218 -13.12 4.13 3.68
C LEU A 218 -12.99 5.46 4.45
N TYR A 219 -13.92 5.78 5.36
CA TYR A 219 -13.96 7.06 6.05
C TYR A 219 -12.64 7.40 6.75
N GLY A 220 -12.02 6.41 7.41
CA GLY A 220 -10.77 6.59 8.15
C GLY A 220 -9.50 6.69 7.29
N VAL A 221 -9.58 6.47 5.97
CA VAL A 221 -8.42 6.43 5.06
C VAL A 221 -8.58 7.29 3.81
N LYS A 222 -9.73 7.96 3.61
CA LYS A 222 -10.02 8.77 2.41
C LYS A 222 -9.12 10.00 2.26
N HIS A 223 -8.52 10.48 3.35
CA HIS A 223 -7.62 11.64 3.34
C HIS A 223 -6.15 11.21 3.27
N LEU A 224 -5.67 10.93 2.04
CA LEU A 224 -4.25 10.67 1.79
C LEU A 224 -3.57 11.88 1.15
N ALA A 225 -2.36 12.18 1.62
CA ALA A 225 -1.47 13.15 1.01
C ALA A 225 -0.76 12.52 -0.19
N PHE A 226 -0.75 13.22 -1.32
CA PHE A 226 0.08 12.85 -2.48
C PHE A 226 1.50 13.39 -2.25
N ALA A 227 2.50 12.63 -2.69
CA ALA A 227 3.88 13.10 -2.64
C ALA A 227 4.05 14.32 -3.57
N ASP A 228 4.50 15.43 -2.99
CA ASP A 228 4.92 16.59 -3.78
C ASP A 228 6.31 16.33 -4.38
N LEU A 229 6.36 16.20 -5.71
CA LEU A 229 7.57 15.95 -6.49
C LEU A 229 8.40 17.22 -6.74
N SER A 230 7.84 18.41 -6.44
CA SER A 230 8.56 19.68 -6.54
C SER A 230 9.54 19.88 -5.38
N LEU A 231 9.28 19.23 -4.23
CA LEU A 231 10.13 19.31 -3.05
C LEU A 231 11.38 18.44 -3.17
N SER A 232 12.53 19.01 -2.80
CA SER A 232 13.78 18.25 -2.63
C SER A 232 13.72 17.43 -1.34
N ARG A 233 13.96 16.12 -1.45
CA ARG A 233 13.99 15.16 -0.34
C ARG A 233 15.37 14.54 -0.28
N ARG A 234 16.16 14.91 0.73
CA ARG A 234 17.49 14.34 1.00
C ARG A 234 17.37 13.15 1.94
N LEU A 235 18.24 12.18 1.71
CA LEU A 235 18.41 11.03 2.60
C LEU A 235 18.98 11.50 3.95
N PHE A 236 18.32 11.13 5.05
CA PHE A 236 18.68 11.45 6.44
C PHE A 236 18.43 10.24 7.33
N ASP A 237 19.01 10.24 8.54
CA ASP A 237 18.98 9.14 9.52
C ASP A 237 19.51 7.81 8.96
N THR A 238 20.68 7.86 8.33
CA THR A 238 21.34 6.68 7.73
C THR A 238 22.25 5.94 8.69
N ASP A 239 22.37 6.43 9.93
CA ASP A 239 23.13 5.75 10.97
C ASP A 239 22.37 4.51 11.45
N ILE A 240 22.72 3.36 10.86
CA ILE A 240 22.10 2.07 11.18
C ILE A 240 22.42 1.58 12.60
N TYR A 241 23.48 2.09 13.23
CA TYR A 241 23.86 1.72 14.59
C TYR A 241 22.93 2.38 15.60
N ALA A 242 22.54 3.64 15.35
CA ALA A 242 21.55 4.34 16.14
C ALA A 242 20.11 3.96 15.76
N PHE A 243 19.85 3.74 14.46
CA PHE A 243 18.51 3.54 13.91
C PHE A 243 18.45 2.35 12.93
N PRO A 244 18.55 1.10 13.41
CA PRO A 244 18.56 -0.10 12.57
C PRO A 244 17.21 -0.29 11.86
N PRO A 245 17.12 -0.08 10.52
CA PRO A 245 15.84 0.05 9.83
C PRO A 245 15.05 -1.26 9.70
N LEU A 246 15.72 -2.40 9.44
CA LEU A 246 15.05 -3.69 9.32
C LEU A 246 14.62 -4.22 10.68
N THR A 247 15.46 -4.08 11.69
CA THR A 247 15.17 -4.48 13.06
C THR A 247 13.96 -3.71 13.60
N ARG A 248 13.94 -2.39 13.38
CA ARG A 248 12.79 -1.56 13.75
C ARG A 248 11.51 -1.99 13.03
N LEU A 249 11.57 -2.19 11.71
CA LEU A 249 10.43 -2.67 10.94
C LEU A 249 9.91 -4.01 11.50
N LEU A 250 10.80 -4.95 11.77
CA LEU A 250 10.45 -6.27 12.29
C LEU A 250 9.79 -6.19 13.67
N LYS A 251 10.27 -5.33 14.57
CA LYS A 251 9.65 -5.09 15.88
C LYS A 251 8.23 -4.55 15.75
N GLU A 252 8.04 -3.56 14.88
CA GLU A 252 6.72 -2.95 14.65
C GLU A 252 5.74 -3.96 14.02
N GLU A 253 6.22 -4.79 13.09
CA GLU A 253 5.43 -5.86 12.49
C GLU A 253 5.12 -6.99 13.48
N ALA A 254 6.06 -7.36 14.35
CA ALA A 254 5.84 -8.34 15.41
C ALA A 254 4.71 -7.89 16.35
N LEU A 255 4.71 -6.62 16.79
CA LEU A 255 3.62 -6.07 17.59
C LEU A 255 2.30 -6.05 16.82
N ARG A 256 2.31 -5.60 15.56
CA ARG A 256 1.10 -5.50 14.73
C ARG A 256 0.45 -6.86 14.51
N LEU A 257 1.25 -7.91 14.33
CA LEU A 257 0.79 -9.28 14.11
C LEU A 257 0.64 -10.08 15.42
N ASN A 258 0.82 -9.44 16.58
CA ASN A 258 0.76 -10.07 17.90
C ASN A 258 1.73 -11.26 18.08
N LEU A 259 2.93 -11.16 17.50
CA LEU A 259 4.03 -12.12 17.59
C LEU A 259 4.91 -11.79 18.80
N MET A 260 4.37 -11.91 20.01
CA MET A 260 5.04 -11.47 21.23
C MET A 260 6.39 -12.17 21.47
N SER A 261 6.50 -13.47 21.22
CA SER A 261 7.78 -14.20 21.38
C SER A 261 8.88 -13.66 20.45
N LEU A 262 8.52 -13.23 19.23
CA LEU A 262 9.47 -12.56 18.33
C LEU A 262 9.88 -11.20 18.86
N TRP A 263 8.93 -10.41 19.33
CA TRP A 263 9.22 -9.10 19.91
C TRP A 263 10.14 -9.22 21.13
N GLU A 264 9.87 -10.18 22.02
CA GLU A 264 10.68 -10.48 23.20
C GLU A 264 12.10 -10.95 22.82
N THR A 265 12.22 -11.76 21.77
CA THR A 265 13.51 -12.15 21.21
C THR A 265 14.30 -10.94 20.77
N LEU A 266 13.69 -10.03 20.01
CA LEU A 266 14.35 -8.82 19.52
C LEU A 266 14.83 -7.93 20.68
N VAL A 267 14.02 -7.78 21.74
CA VAL A 267 14.42 -7.03 22.95
C VAL A 267 15.54 -7.74 23.72
N CYS A 268 15.48 -9.06 23.83
CA CYS A 268 16.52 -9.85 24.51
C CYS A 268 17.86 -9.77 23.76
N THR A 269 17.83 -9.75 22.43
CA THR A 269 19.04 -9.65 21.62
C THR A 269 19.69 -8.26 21.66
N GLU A 270 18.95 -7.19 21.99
CA GLU A 270 19.50 -5.82 22.11
C GLU A 270 20.47 -5.64 23.29
N VAL A 271 20.46 -6.51 24.29
CA VAL A 271 21.43 -6.45 25.39
C VAL A 271 22.69 -7.26 25.11
N SER A 272 22.74 -8.01 23.99
CA SER A 272 23.91 -8.76 23.58
C SER A 272 24.94 -7.85 22.91
N VAL A 273 26.17 -7.87 23.42
CA VAL A 273 27.30 -7.13 22.85
C VAL A 273 27.58 -7.57 21.41
N TRP A 274 27.36 -8.85 21.09
CA TRP A 274 27.57 -9.40 19.76
C TRP A 274 26.49 -8.96 18.76
N LEU A 275 25.22 -8.97 19.15
CA LEU A 275 24.12 -8.51 18.29
C LEU A 275 24.04 -6.97 18.20
N ASN A 276 24.63 -6.26 19.16
CA ASN A 276 24.81 -4.80 19.09
C ASN A 276 25.94 -4.33 18.17
N ALA A 277 26.70 -5.23 17.56
CA ALA A 277 27.75 -4.89 16.60
C ALA A 277 27.17 -4.55 15.20
N GLY A 278 26.21 -3.62 15.13
CA GLY A 278 25.59 -3.11 13.90
C GLY A 278 24.96 -4.20 13.03
N PRO A 279 25.57 -4.58 11.89
CA PRO A 279 24.97 -5.49 10.92
C PRO A 279 24.37 -6.79 11.49
N ALA A 280 24.88 -7.33 12.59
CA ALA A 280 24.40 -8.60 13.14
C ALA A 280 22.91 -8.58 13.53
N ASN A 281 22.40 -7.49 14.12
CA ASN A 281 20.96 -7.37 14.44
C ASN A 281 20.10 -7.26 13.17
N GLU A 282 20.57 -6.54 12.17
CA GLU A 282 19.90 -6.37 10.89
C GLU A 282 19.91 -7.67 10.08
N LEU A 283 20.97 -8.46 10.15
CA LEU A 283 21.04 -9.80 9.55
C LEU A 283 20.10 -10.78 10.25
N PHE A 284 19.96 -10.70 11.57
CA PHE A 284 18.90 -11.43 12.26
C PHE A 284 17.52 -11.01 11.77
N ALA A 285 17.27 -9.71 11.58
CA ALA A 285 16.00 -9.23 11.05
C ALA A 285 15.72 -9.77 9.64
N VAL A 286 16.74 -9.81 8.77
CA VAL A 286 16.65 -10.45 7.44
C VAL A 286 16.27 -11.92 7.55
N ALA A 287 16.98 -12.68 8.39
CA ALA A 287 16.72 -14.10 8.59
C ALA A 287 15.31 -14.34 9.15
N ALA A 288 14.87 -13.50 10.10
CA ALA A 288 13.55 -13.58 10.69
C ALA A 288 12.44 -13.25 9.68
N PHE A 289 12.58 -12.24 8.81
CA PHE A 289 11.61 -11.99 7.73
C PHE A 289 11.48 -13.19 6.80
N HIS A 290 12.59 -13.81 6.43
CA HIS A 290 12.59 -15.01 5.60
C HIS A 290 11.91 -16.19 6.32
N ALA A 291 12.22 -16.40 7.60
CA ALA A 291 11.56 -17.42 8.41
C ALA A 291 10.05 -17.17 8.55
N LEU A 292 9.61 -15.93 8.82
CA LEU A 292 8.19 -15.60 8.89
C LEU A 292 7.44 -15.94 7.60
N LEU A 293 8.05 -15.65 6.44
CA LEU A 293 7.44 -15.90 5.13
C LEU A 293 7.51 -17.38 4.69
N ASN A 294 8.47 -18.15 5.22
CA ASN A 294 8.56 -19.58 4.95
C ASN A 294 7.80 -20.46 5.96
N GLY A 295 7.11 -19.85 6.91
CA GLY A 295 6.39 -20.56 7.97
C GLY A 295 7.33 -21.16 9.04
N ASP A 296 8.49 -20.57 9.23
CA ASP A 296 9.58 -21.02 10.10
C ASP A 296 9.99 -22.48 9.85
N GLY A 297 10.17 -22.85 8.58
CA GLY A 297 10.34 -24.25 8.19
C GLY A 297 11.58 -24.95 8.74
N ASP A 298 12.63 -24.20 9.04
CA ASP A 298 13.83 -24.69 9.73
C ASP A 298 13.88 -24.30 11.21
N ARG A 299 12.75 -23.85 11.76
CA ARG A 299 12.59 -23.56 13.19
C ARG A 299 13.59 -22.54 13.72
N LEU A 300 13.97 -21.55 12.91
CA LEU A 300 14.86 -20.47 13.34
C LEU A 300 14.22 -19.73 14.51
N LEU A 301 12.97 -19.30 14.32
CA LEU A 301 12.25 -18.52 15.32
C LEU A 301 11.94 -19.38 16.56
N GLU A 302 11.44 -20.60 16.36
CA GLU A 302 11.20 -21.55 17.46
C GLU A 302 12.46 -21.81 18.31
N GLN A 303 13.63 -21.98 17.67
CA GLN A 303 14.90 -22.12 18.40
C GLN A 303 15.25 -20.87 19.19
N CYS A 304 15.14 -19.69 18.57
CA CYS A 304 15.38 -18.42 19.25
C CYS A 304 14.46 -18.20 20.45
N TYR A 305 13.17 -18.54 20.33
CA TYR A 305 12.20 -18.38 21.43
C TYR A 305 12.59 -19.23 22.65
N ARG A 306 13.02 -20.47 22.42
CA ARG A 306 13.51 -21.35 23.49
C ARG A 306 14.71 -20.75 24.22
N LEU A 307 15.66 -20.16 23.49
CA LEU A 307 16.82 -19.52 24.10
C LEU A 307 16.43 -18.30 24.96
N VAL A 308 15.44 -17.51 24.54
CA VAL A 308 14.91 -16.40 25.36
C VAL A 308 14.30 -16.92 26.65
N ASP A 309 13.51 -17.99 26.58
CA ASP A 309 12.90 -18.60 27.76
C ASP A 309 13.98 -19.14 28.72
N GLU A 310 15.06 -19.71 28.19
CA GLU A 310 16.21 -20.11 29.00
C GLU A 310 16.91 -18.94 29.70
N ILE A 311 17.07 -17.80 29.00
CA ILE A 311 17.63 -16.57 29.60
C ILE A 311 16.73 -16.05 30.73
N ARG A 312 15.41 -16.16 30.58
CA ARG A 312 14.46 -15.75 31.63
C ARG A 312 14.57 -16.60 32.89
N VAL A 313 14.80 -17.90 32.72
CA VAL A 313 14.89 -18.86 33.82
C VAL A 313 16.27 -18.85 34.48
N LYS A 314 17.36 -18.71 33.70
CA LYS A 314 18.74 -18.71 34.22
C LYS A 314 19.15 -17.33 34.74
N HIS A 315 19.56 -17.23 36.00
CA HIS A 315 20.15 -15.98 36.53
C HIS A 315 21.45 -15.62 35.78
N LYS A 316 21.62 -14.34 35.43
CA LYS A 316 22.66 -13.63 34.61
C LYS A 316 24.07 -14.25 34.41
N ARG A 317 24.55 -15.18 35.24
CA ARG A 317 25.91 -15.76 35.15
C ARG A 317 26.09 -16.84 34.04
N GLY A 318 25.03 -17.22 33.32
CA GLY A 318 25.10 -18.22 32.24
C GLY A 318 24.68 -17.73 30.84
N SER A 319 24.45 -16.42 30.65
CA SER A 319 23.87 -15.90 29.40
C SER A 319 24.84 -15.89 28.21
N GLN A 320 26.16 -15.90 28.45
CA GLN A 320 27.13 -15.86 27.34
C GLN A 320 27.02 -17.09 26.43
N GLN A 321 26.95 -18.29 27.01
CA GLN A 321 26.77 -19.54 26.25
C GLN A 321 25.48 -19.52 25.41
N ILE A 322 24.42 -18.90 25.93
CA ILE A 322 23.15 -18.76 25.21
C ILE A 322 23.29 -17.79 24.04
N TYR A 323 24.05 -16.70 24.20
CA TYR A 323 24.33 -15.78 23.09
C TYR A 323 25.23 -16.41 22.02
N ASP A 324 26.19 -17.25 22.42
CA ASP A 324 27.01 -18.02 21.48
C ASP A 324 26.14 -19.01 20.68
N GLU A 325 25.12 -19.59 21.31
CA GLU A 325 24.13 -20.46 20.65
C GLU A 325 23.22 -19.68 19.68
N PHE A 326 22.76 -18.48 20.07
CA PHE A 326 22.06 -17.57 19.15
C PHE A 326 22.89 -17.29 17.89
N GLN A 327 24.18 -16.96 18.08
CA GLN A 327 25.11 -16.74 16.99
C GLN A 327 25.24 -17.97 16.11
N HIS A 328 25.40 -19.15 16.72
CA HIS A 328 25.54 -20.40 15.98
C HIS A 328 24.32 -20.68 15.09
N ILE A 329 23.11 -20.57 15.65
CA ILE A 329 21.84 -20.78 14.93
C ILE A 329 21.72 -19.79 13.76
N LEU A 330 21.98 -18.50 14.02
CA LEU A 330 21.92 -17.49 12.96
C LEU A 330 22.95 -17.79 11.86
N SER A 331 24.17 -18.16 12.24
CA SER A 331 25.25 -18.47 11.29
C SER A 331 24.89 -19.65 10.38
N GLN A 332 24.32 -20.71 10.96
CA GLN A 332 23.84 -21.85 10.19
C GLN A 332 22.72 -21.46 9.21
N TYR A 333 21.77 -20.64 9.67
CA TYR A 333 20.66 -20.19 8.82
C TYR A 333 21.14 -19.31 7.67
N MET A 334 22.05 -18.37 7.95
CA MET A 334 22.64 -17.46 6.96
C MET A 334 23.46 -18.21 5.91
N ALA A 335 24.25 -19.20 6.31
CA ALA A 335 24.99 -20.05 5.38
C ALA A 335 24.06 -20.87 4.47
N LYS A 336 22.96 -21.42 5.03
CA LYS A 336 22.01 -22.26 4.30
C LYS A 336 21.23 -21.49 3.24
N TYR A 337 20.66 -20.34 3.60
CA TYR A 337 19.70 -19.62 2.73
C TYR A 337 20.27 -18.45 1.96
N PHE A 338 21.33 -17.84 2.49
CA PHE A 338 21.91 -16.63 1.91
C PHE A 338 23.35 -16.84 1.44
N HIS A 339 23.93 -18.02 1.71
CA HIS A 339 25.31 -18.35 1.37
C HIS A 339 26.32 -17.34 1.94
N ILE A 340 26.05 -16.88 3.18
CA ILE A 340 26.90 -15.93 3.90
C ILE A 340 27.53 -16.63 5.11
N ASP A 341 28.86 -16.51 5.21
CA ASP A 341 29.60 -16.79 6.44
C ASP A 341 29.54 -15.55 7.35
N THR A 342 28.89 -15.69 8.50
CA THR A 342 28.72 -14.62 9.49
C THR A 342 30.00 -14.26 10.24
N SER A 343 31.06 -15.05 10.11
CA SER A 343 32.39 -14.72 10.61
C SER A 343 33.16 -13.77 9.67
N ASP A 344 32.78 -13.71 8.39
CA ASP A 344 33.31 -12.74 7.42
C ASP A 344 32.50 -11.43 7.50
N HIS A 345 33.02 -10.48 8.29
CA HIS A 345 32.40 -9.16 8.46
C HIS A 345 32.24 -8.40 7.14
N ARG A 346 33.18 -8.55 6.20
CA ARG A 346 33.11 -7.86 4.91
C ARG A 346 31.97 -8.42 4.07
N ALA A 347 31.85 -9.75 4.00
CA ALA A 347 30.75 -10.42 3.31
C ALA A 347 29.38 -10.03 3.91
N CYS A 348 29.29 -9.97 5.25
CA CYS A 348 28.09 -9.51 5.95
C CYS A 348 27.67 -8.09 5.55
N ASN A 349 28.61 -7.14 5.55
CA ASN A 349 28.37 -5.75 5.19
C ASN A 349 27.92 -5.62 3.72
N LEU A 350 28.61 -6.30 2.81
CA LEU A 350 28.27 -6.29 1.38
C LEU A 350 26.90 -6.92 1.11
N PHE A 351 26.54 -7.98 1.83
CA PHE A 351 25.21 -8.58 1.72
C PHE A 351 24.12 -7.63 2.24
N TYR A 352 24.31 -7.05 3.42
CA TYR A 352 23.36 -6.11 4.00
C TYR A 352 23.13 -4.87 3.12
N ASN A 353 24.18 -4.35 2.48
CA ASN A 353 24.07 -3.22 1.56
C ASN A 353 23.16 -3.49 0.34
N ARG A 354 22.92 -4.75 -0.04
CA ARG A 354 22.05 -5.12 -1.20
C ARG A 354 20.59 -4.77 -0.99
N PHE A 355 20.15 -4.57 0.25
CA PHE A 355 18.77 -4.19 0.56
C PHE A 355 18.50 -2.70 0.29
N PHE A 356 19.55 -1.91 0.05
CA PHE A 356 19.45 -0.46 -0.07
C PHE A 356 19.84 0.03 -1.47
N SER A 357 19.17 1.09 -1.94
CA SER A 357 19.57 1.76 -3.19
C SER A 357 20.88 2.55 -3.04
N VAL A 358 21.22 2.95 -1.82
CA VAL A 358 22.53 3.52 -1.46
C VAL A 358 23.03 2.81 -0.21
N PRO A 359 24.26 2.26 -0.22
CA PRO A 359 24.84 1.56 0.92
C PRO A 359 24.83 2.40 2.22
N PRO A 360 24.24 1.89 3.33
CA PRO A 360 24.36 2.53 4.65
C PRO A 360 25.78 2.44 5.24
N VAL A 361 26.53 1.39 4.93
CA VAL A 361 27.87 1.13 5.48
C VAL A 361 28.87 0.80 4.39
N THR A 362 30.13 1.11 4.66
CA THR A 362 31.29 0.67 3.86
C THR A 362 31.51 -0.83 4.03
N GLU A 363 32.41 -1.40 3.25
CA GLU A 363 32.78 -2.82 3.40
C GLU A 363 33.43 -3.13 4.76
N ASP A 364 34.04 -2.11 5.39
CA ASP A 364 34.63 -2.18 6.73
C ASP A 364 33.61 -1.92 7.85
N GLY A 365 32.33 -1.67 7.52
CA GLY A 365 31.26 -1.42 8.49
C GLY A 365 31.16 0.03 8.97
N VAL A 366 31.99 0.95 8.49
CA VAL A 366 31.86 2.38 8.81
C VAL A 366 30.64 2.96 8.08
N CYS A 367 29.81 3.77 8.75
CA CYS A 367 28.69 4.48 8.11
C CYS A 367 29.16 5.21 6.84
N ALA A 368 28.62 4.81 5.68
CA ALA A 368 29.06 5.29 4.37
C ALA A 368 28.54 6.70 4.05
N ILE A 369 27.47 7.12 4.73
CA ILE A 369 26.87 8.44 4.58
C ILE A 369 27.06 9.14 5.92
N PRO A 370 27.99 10.11 6.02
CA PRO A 370 28.20 10.83 7.27
C PRO A 370 26.92 11.58 7.65
N PRO A 371 26.56 11.63 8.95
CA PRO A 371 25.49 12.49 9.43
C PRO A 371 25.83 13.94 9.03
N GLN A 372 24.94 14.56 8.25
CA GLN A 372 25.07 15.97 7.85
C GLN A 372 24.37 16.88 8.86
#